data_AF-A0A519C4Y1-F1
#
_entry.id   AF-A0A519C4Y1-F1
#
_cell.length_a   1.000
_cell.length_b   1.000
_cell.length_c   1.000
_cell.angle_alpha   90.00
_cell.angle_beta   90.00
_cell.angle_gamma   90.00
#
_symmetry.space_group_name_H-M   'P 1'
#
loop_
_entity.id
_entity.type
_entity.pdbx_description
1 polymer ?
#
loop_
_entity_poly.entity_id
_entity_poly.type
_entity_poly.pdbx_seq_one_letter_code
_entity_poly.pdbx_strand_id
1 'polypeptide(L)' 'EANMTAQLGSLIRKNLLKDPDYYVLKYTGRPMTCIEIFDSLKKILEKKAEKRQVLLYGD' A
#
# COMPACT_ATOMS: atom_id res chain seq x y z
N GLU A 1 -0.02 -4.45 -0.18
CA GLU A 1 -0.60 -5.80 0.02
C GLU A 1 -1.86 -5.97 -0.82
N ALA A 2 -2.16 -7.21 -1.23
CA ALA A 2 -3.27 -7.52 -2.13
C ALA A 2 -4.60 -7.73 -1.38
N ASN A 3 -5.00 -6.76 -0.55
CA ASN A 3 -6.25 -6.81 0.21
C ASN A 3 -6.81 -5.41 0.53
N MET A 4 -8.07 -5.35 0.94
CA MET A 4 -8.77 -4.09 1.25
C MET A 4 -8.49 -3.59 2.68
N THR A 5 -8.35 -4.48 3.66
CA THR A 5 -8.37 -4.10 5.08
C THR A 5 -6.99 -3.94 5.72
N ALA A 6 -5.93 -4.02 4.92
CA ALA A 6 -4.55 -3.98 5.39
C ALA A 6 -4.23 -5.02 6.48
N GLN A 7 -4.51 -6.29 6.19
CA GLN A 7 -4.44 -7.38 7.19
C GLN A 7 -3.04 -7.56 7.76
N LEU A 8 -1.99 -7.42 6.94
CA LEU A 8 -0.61 -7.50 7.43
C LEU A 8 -0.28 -6.31 8.34
N GLY A 9 -0.71 -5.11 7.98
CA GLY A 9 -0.56 -3.94 8.83
C GLY A 9 -1.23 -4.11 10.20
N SER A 10 -2.41 -4.74 10.22
CA SER A 10 -3.11 -5.09 11.46
C SER A 10 -2.31 -6.06 12.33
N LEU A 11 -1.65 -7.05 11.71
CA LEU A 11 -0.78 -7.99 12.41
C LEU A 11 0.49 -7.31 12.97
N ILE A 12 1.11 -6.42 12.20
CA ILE A 12 2.26 -5.61 12.65
C ILE A 12 1.88 -4.79 13.87
N ARG A 13 0.76 -4.07 13.81
CA ARG A 13 0.24 -3.30 14.95
C ARG A 13 0.02 -4.17 16.18
N LYS A 14 -0.58 -5.35 16.01
CA LYS A 14 -0.88 -6.26 17.13
C LYS A 14 0.39 -6.73 17.85
N ASN A 15 1.46 -7.01 17.11
CA ASN A 15 2.68 -7.58 17.67
C ASN A 15 3.72 -6.54 18.10
N LEU A 16 3.76 -5.39 17.42
CA LEU A 16 4.79 -4.36 17.60
C LEU A 16 4.24 -3.05 18.16
N LEU A 17 2.93 -2.95 18.38
CA LEU A 17 2.22 -1.74 18.84
C LEU A 17 2.50 -0.50 17.97
N LYS A 18 2.87 -0.72 16.70
CA LYS A 18 3.21 0.32 15.74
C LYS A 18 2.38 0.14 14.47
N ASP A 19 1.75 1.21 14.01
CA ASP A 19 1.08 1.24 12.73
C ASP A 19 2.10 1.51 11.60
N PRO A 20 1.92 0.89 10.41
CA PRO A 20 2.59 1.34 9.19
C PRO A 20 2.35 2.83 8.91
N ASP A 21 3.42 3.51 8.48
CA ASP A 21 3.36 4.93 8.10
C ASP A 21 2.57 5.13 6.80
N TYR A 22 2.65 4.16 5.88
CA TYR A 22 1.93 4.16 4.60
C TYR A 22 1.37 2.77 4.28
N TYR A 23 0.23 2.76 3.61
CA TYR A 23 -0.43 1.58 3.08
C TYR A 23 -0.53 1.70 1.57
N VAL A 24 0.06 0.74 0.85
CA VAL A 24 -0.12 0.59 -0.60
C VAL A 24 -0.89 -0.70 -0.82
N LEU A 25 -2.14 -0.59 -1.28
CA LEU A 25 -3.11 -1.68 -1.34
C LEU A 25 -3.56 -1.92 -2.77
N LYS A 26 -3.80 -3.18 -3.13
CA LYS A 26 -4.49 -3.55 -4.38
C LYS A 26 -5.55 -4.59 -4.09
N TYR A 27 -6.77 -4.36 -4.57
CA TYR A 27 -7.89 -5.28 -4.38
C TYR A 27 -8.84 -5.28 -5.59
N THR A 28 -8.29 -4.98 -6.77
CA THR A 28 -9.01 -4.97 -8.05
C THR A 28 -9.09 -6.35 -8.70
N GLY A 29 -8.50 -7.38 -8.09
CA GLY A 29 -8.39 -8.72 -8.67
C GLY A 29 -7.23 -8.90 -9.67
N ARG A 30 -6.49 -7.81 -9.99
CA ARG A 30 -5.29 -7.84 -10.85
C ARG A 30 -4.00 -7.81 -10.02
N PRO A 31 -2.90 -8.39 -10.52
CA PRO A 31 -1.59 -8.26 -9.88
C PRO A 31 -1.11 -6.81 -9.83
N MET A 32 -0.25 -6.49 -8.86
CA MET A 32 0.43 -5.19 -8.80
C MET A 32 1.52 -5.14 -9.89
N THR A 33 1.56 -4.05 -10.65
CA THR A 33 2.60 -3.82 -11.65
C THR A 33 3.81 -3.11 -11.04
N CYS A 34 4.99 -3.28 -11.64
CA CYS A 34 6.19 -2.56 -11.23
C CYS A 34 6.01 -1.03 -11.33
N ILE A 35 5.23 -0.56 -12.30
CA ILE A 35 4.95 0.87 -12.52
C ILE A 35 4.11 1.42 -11.37
N GLU A 36 3.00 0.76 -11.01
CA GLU A 36 2.15 1.17 -9.87
C GLU A 36 2.94 1.27 -8.56
N ILE A 37 3.81 0.29 -8.31
CA ILE A 37 4.66 0.26 -7.12
C ILE A 37 5.69 1.39 -7.17
N PHE A 38 6.36 1.57 -8.31
CA PHE A 38 7.33 2.65 -8.50
C PHE A 38 6.71 4.02 -8.24
N ASP A 39 5.57 4.30 -8.84
CA ASP A 39 4.87 5.59 -8.67
C ASP A 39 4.46 5.82 -7.22
N SER A 40 3.94 4.79 -6.56
CA SER A 40 3.53 4.87 -5.15
C SER A 40 4.71 5.12 -4.21
N LEU A 41 5.84 4.45 -4.46
CA LEU A 41 7.07 4.66 -3.68
C LEU A 41 7.65 6.05 -3.94
N LYS A 42 7.67 6.51 -5.19
CA LYS A 42 8.12 7.86 -5.55
C LYS A 42 7.30 8.93 -4.83
N LYS A 43 5.97 8.80 -4.79
CA LYS A 43 5.09 9.72 -4.04
C LYS A 43 5.40 9.74 -2.54
N ILE A 44 5.71 8.58 -1.94
CA ILE A 44 6.10 8.48 -0.52
C ILE A 44 7.42 9.24 -0.27
N LEU A 45 8.43 9.01 -1.12
CA LEU A 45 9.73 9.68 -1.01
C LEU A 45 9.61 11.21 -1.19
N GLU A 46 8.75 11.65 -2.10
CA GLU A 46 8.46 13.07 -2.32
C GLU A 46 7.57 13.70 -1.22
N LYS A 47 7.12 12.91 -0.22
CA LYS A 47 6.17 13.33 0.83
C LYS A 47 4.84 13.84 0.27
N LYS A 48 4.44 13.36 -0.91
CA LYS A 48 3.17 13.68 -1.59
C LYS A 48 2.17 12.52 -1.54
N ALA A 49 2.55 11.39 -0.96
CA ALA A 49 1.67 10.24 -0.82
C ALA A 49 0.64 10.46 0.30
N GLU A 50 -0.59 10.04 0.03
CA GLU A 50 -1.55 9.80 1.10
C GLU A 50 -1.13 8.60 1.94
N LYS A 51 -1.56 8.58 3.21
CA LYS A 51 -1.32 7.45 4.12
C LYS A 51 -1.83 6.14 3.55
N ARG A 52 -2.91 6.17 2.76
CA ARG A 52 -3.52 4.98 2.14
C ARG A 52 -3.67 5.20 0.64
N GLN A 53 -2.87 4.47 -0.13
CA GLN A 53 -2.88 4.47 -1.58
C GLN A 53 -3.50 3.17 -2.09
N VAL A 54 -4.49 3.29 -2.98
CA VAL A 54 -5.11 2.15 -3.64
C VAL A 54 -4.66 2.13 -5.09
N LEU A 55 -4.04 1.02 -5.48
CA LEU A 55 -3.58 0.76 -6.83
C LEU A 55 -4.76 0.32 -7.69
N LEU A 56 -5.09 1.13 -8.69
CA LEU A 56 -6.30 0.95 -9.51
C LEU A 56 -6.00 0.45 -10.93
N TYR A 57 -4.79 0.64 -11.45
CA TYR A 57 -4.48 0.50 -12.87
C TYR A 57 -3.28 -0.41 -13.12
N GLY A 58 -3.48 -1.49 -13.84
CA GLY A 58 -2.41 -2.36 -14.29
C GLY A 58 -3.02 -3.28 -15.32
N ASP A 59 -2.47 -3.26 -16.54
CA ASP A 59 -2.97 -4.04 -17.66
C ASP A 59 -3.01 -5.54 -17.33
#